data_AF-O51096-F1
#
_entry.id   AF-O51096-F1
#
_cell.length_a   1.000
_cell.length_b   1.000
_cell.length_c   1.000
_cell.angle_alpha   90.00
_cell.angle_beta   90.00
_cell.angle_gamma   90.00
#
_symmetry.space_group_name_H-M   'P 1'
#
loop_
_entity.id
_entity.type
_entity.pdbx_description
1 polymer ?
#
loop_
_entity_poly.entity_id
_entity_poly.type
_entity_poly.pdbx_seq_one_letter_code
_entity_poly.pdbx_strand_id
1 'polypeptide(L)'
;MEKDLIKYAELIILKGINLQKNQCVLIQGSIDNYNFLKILAKKAYEHGAKYVKLNIKDIDILKSRLKFSQEESLKFIPNAEKSFLEEMVQDKWARINVDDTENFEDLKESIGQKMSIYQKALNLASKTLSQAIMSNEIAWCVVCAPGPKWASKVLNKKEGSQTLEEFFKIQKKILLLDSENPIESWESHGEKLHKRCKTLNELNLEKVIFKTEKTNLEVYLLETSLWTGGSEKIKGTEIEFNANMPTEEVFTTPNYKKTKGIVYATRPVMVLETLIYGMWLKFENGKVVDFGCDDEKQKEILKSHIETDIQAKYIGEVALVDSSSPIYQSNLIFYSTLYDENASCHIALGAAYPSCLSNEEDLKTDADKLTYGCNVSLIHTDLMIGSDDLNVIGVDKNGKEYTIIKAGKFAI
;
A
#
# COMPACT_ATOMS: atom_id res chain seq x y z
N MET A 1 -14.11 -16.03 -17.12
CA MET A 1 -12.98 -15.54 -16.31
C MET A 1 -11.81 -15.09 -17.18
N GLU A 2 -11.26 -15.94 -18.05
CA GLU A 2 -10.09 -15.59 -18.89
C GLU A 2 -10.23 -14.27 -19.67
N LYS A 3 -11.35 -14.05 -20.37
CA LYS A 3 -11.63 -12.79 -21.09
C LYS A 3 -11.54 -11.55 -20.19
N ASP A 4 -12.04 -11.66 -18.96
CA ASP A 4 -12.03 -10.57 -17.98
C ASP A 4 -10.62 -10.34 -17.41
N LEU A 5 -9.82 -11.42 -17.23
CA LEU A 5 -8.41 -11.30 -16.84
C LEU A 5 -7.56 -10.64 -17.93
N ILE A 6 -7.85 -10.92 -19.21
CA ILE A 6 -7.18 -10.24 -20.34
C ILE A 6 -7.52 -8.75 -20.33
N LYS A 7 -8.79 -8.39 -20.12
CA LYS A 7 -9.21 -6.98 -19.97
C LYS A 7 -8.53 -6.31 -18.78
N TYR A 8 -8.44 -6.99 -17.65
CA TYR A 8 -7.79 -6.48 -16.45
C TYR A 8 -6.29 -6.25 -16.67
N ALA A 9 -5.59 -7.22 -17.27
CA ALA A 9 -4.19 -7.07 -17.61
C ALA A 9 -3.96 -5.89 -18.57
N GLU A 10 -4.81 -5.73 -19.58
CA GLU A 10 -4.74 -4.59 -20.51
C GLU A 10 -4.94 -3.25 -19.79
N LEU A 11 -5.90 -3.18 -18.87
CA LEU A 11 -6.12 -2.00 -18.04
C LEU A 11 -4.90 -1.68 -17.16
N ILE A 12 -4.26 -2.68 -16.56
CA ILE A 12 -3.02 -2.48 -15.77
C ILE A 12 -1.89 -1.93 -16.65
N ILE A 13 -1.73 -2.45 -17.86
CA ILE A 13 -0.69 -1.98 -18.79
C ILE A 13 -0.96 -0.52 -19.23
N LEU A 14 -2.21 -0.17 -19.51
CA LEU A 14 -2.57 1.13 -20.08
C LEU A 14 -2.83 2.24 -19.04
N LYS A 15 -3.28 1.88 -17.84
CA LYS A 15 -3.63 2.84 -16.78
C LYS A 15 -2.87 2.61 -15.48
N GLY A 16 -2.57 1.37 -15.13
CA GLY A 16 -1.75 1.04 -13.96
C GLY A 16 -0.34 1.62 -14.10
N ILE A 17 0.43 1.12 -15.07
CA ILE A 17 1.79 1.63 -15.34
C ILE A 17 1.86 2.64 -16.48
N ASN A 18 0.77 2.80 -17.26
CA ASN A 18 0.74 3.59 -18.49
C ASN A 18 1.98 3.35 -19.36
N LEU A 19 2.12 2.11 -19.82
CA LEU A 19 3.34 1.62 -20.48
C LEU A 19 3.71 2.50 -21.68
N GLN A 20 4.94 3.00 -21.67
CA GLN A 20 5.49 3.76 -22.79
C GLN A 20 6.15 2.84 -23.82
N LYS A 21 6.13 3.25 -25.09
CA LYS A 21 6.77 2.50 -26.18
C LYS A 21 8.27 2.34 -25.91
N ASN A 22 8.78 1.13 -26.12
CA ASN A 22 10.16 0.74 -25.83
C ASN A 22 10.58 0.82 -24.35
N GLN A 23 9.63 0.91 -23.41
CA GLN A 23 9.93 0.84 -21.98
C GLN A 23 10.11 -0.62 -21.54
N CYS A 24 11.02 -0.85 -20.59
CA CYS A 24 11.19 -2.15 -19.96
C CYS A 24 10.24 -2.29 -18.76
N VAL A 25 9.78 -3.51 -18.48
CA VAL A 25 8.80 -3.79 -17.40
C VAL A 25 9.29 -4.93 -16.52
N LEU A 26 9.33 -4.71 -15.21
CA LEU A 26 9.42 -5.79 -14.22
C LEU A 26 8.00 -6.16 -13.78
N ILE A 27 7.64 -7.44 -13.91
CA ILE A 27 6.41 -8.00 -13.35
C ILE A 27 6.79 -9.00 -12.27
N GLN A 28 6.26 -8.82 -11.06
CA GLN A 28 6.53 -9.68 -9.92
C GLN A 28 5.24 -10.30 -9.40
N GLY A 29 5.34 -11.51 -8.85
CA GLY A 29 4.21 -12.17 -8.19
C GLY A 29 4.56 -13.58 -7.75
N SER A 30 3.61 -14.26 -7.10
CA SER A 30 3.76 -15.65 -6.69
C SER A 30 3.68 -16.63 -7.88
N ILE A 31 4.27 -17.81 -7.72
CA ILE A 31 4.08 -18.96 -8.61
C ILE A 31 2.60 -19.32 -8.76
N ASP A 32 1.78 -19.12 -7.73
CA ASP A 32 0.33 -19.35 -7.79
C ASP A 32 -0.38 -18.43 -8.79
N ASN A 33 0.16 -17.23 -9.05
CA ASN A 33 -0.40 -16.28 -10.00
C ASN A 33 0.23 -16.38 -11.40
N TYR A 34 1.08 -17.39 -11.66
CA TYR A 34 1.91 -17.46 -12.87
C TYR A 34 1.14 -17.32 -14.18
N ASN A 35 -0.08 -17.85 -14.26
CA ASN A 35 -0.92 -17.70 -15.46
C ASN A 35 -1.31 -16.23 -15.71
N PHE A 36 -1.63 -15.47 -14.68
CA PHE A 36 -1.93 -14.04 -14.83
C PHE A 36 -0.67 -13.22 -15.14
N LEU A 37 0.48 -13.56 -14.56
CA LEU A 37 1.77 -12.91 -14.90
C LEU A 37 2.11 -13.06 -16.38
N LYS A 38 1.82 -14.22 -16.99
CA LYS A 38 1.97 -14.43 -18.44
C LYS A 38 1.03 -13.57 -19.26
N ILE A 39 -0.22 -13.38 -18.82
CA ILE A 39 -1.19 -12.50 -19.51
C ILE A 39 -0.69 -11.06 -19.49
N LEU A 40 -0.22 -10.58 -18.33
CA LEU A 40 0.39 -9.25 -18.19
C LEU A 40 1.60 -9.08 -19.12
N ALA A 41 2.53 -10.05 -19.12
CA ALA A 41 3.71 -10.00 -19.98
C ALA A 41 3.35 -9.95 -21.47
N LYS A 42 2.39 -10.79 -21.89
CA LYS A 42 1.87 -10.77 -23.26
C LYS A 42 1.29 -9.39 -23.61
N LYS A 43 0.46 -8.82 -22.72
CA LYS A 43 -0.14 -7.51 -22.93
C LYS A 43 0.89 -6.38 -22.96
N ALA A 44 1.91 -6.43 -22.13
CA ALA A 44 3.01 -5.47 -22.17
C ALA A 44 3.72 -5.48 -23.54
N TYR A 45 4.02 -6.66 -24.09
CA TYR A 45 4.63 -6.76 -25.43
C TYR A 45 3.69 -6.32 -26.56
N GLU A 46 2.39 -6.67 -26.48
CA GLU A 46 1.38 -6.18 -27.44
C GLU A 46 1.32 -4.64 -27.47
N HIS A 47 1.58 -3.99 -26.34
CA HIS A 47 1.61 -2.53 -26.19
C HIS A 47 3.03 -1.92 -26.29
N GLY A 48 4.00 -2.67 -26.81
CA GLY A 48 5.29 -2.12 -27.23
C GLY A 48 6.37 -2.08 -26.15
N ALA A 49 6.30 -2.91 -25.10
CA ALA A 49 7.40 -3.10 -24.17
C ALA A 49 8.68 -3.54 -24.91
N LYS A 50 9.82 -2.95 -24.55
CA LYS A 50 11.14 -3.35 -25.06
C LYS A 50 11.57 -4.70 -24.49
N TYR A 51 11.35 -4.88 -23.19
CA TYR A 51 11.73 -6.09 -22.47
C TYR A 51 10.84 -6.27 -21.24
N VAL A 52 10.43 -7.51 -20.97
CA VAL A 52 9.63 -7.85 -19.79
C VAL A 52 10.40 -8.89 -18.98
N LYS A 53 10.69 -8.57 -17.71
CA LYS A 53 11.25 -9.51 -16.75
C LYS A 53 10.15 -10.01 -15.82
N LEU A 54 10.04 -11.33 -15.67
CA LEU A 54 9.25 -11.93 -14.59
C LEU A 54 10.15 -12.21 -13.39
N ASN A 55 9.73 -11.80 -12.20
CA ASN A 55 10.30 -12.24 -10.93
C ASN A 55 9.25 -13.02 -10.13
N ILE A 56 9.38 -14.33 -10.16
CA ILE A 56 8.41 -15.26 -9.56
C ILE A 56 8.90 -15.63 -8.17
N LYS A 57 8.05 -15.42 -7.18
CA LYS A 57 8.29 -15.79 -5.78
C LYS A 57 7.65 -17.13 -5.48
N ASP A 58 8.29 -17.91 -4.62
CA ASP A 58 7.79 -19.19 -4.13
C ASP A 58 7.95 -19.21 -2.61
N ILE A 59 6.81 -19.27 -1.91
CA ILE A 59 6.76 -19.22 -0.46
C ILE A 59 7.38 -20.46 0.19
N ASP A 60 7.36 -21.61 -0.46
CA ASP A 60 7.93 -22.86 0.08
C ASP A 60 9.45 -22.86 0.00
N ILE A 61 10.02 -22.22 -1.02
CA ILE A 61 11.47 -21.94 -1.09
C ILE A 61 11.86 -20.98 0.05
N LEU A 62 11.07 -19.92 0.28
CA LEU A 62 11.32 -19.00 1.39
C LEU A 62 11.21 -19.70 2.76
N LYS A 63 10.16 -20.49 3.00
CA LYS A 63 9.99 -21.32 4.20
C LYS A 63 11.20 -22.23 4.42
N SER A 64 11.70 -22.86 3.35
CA SER A 64 12.89 -23.72 3.41
C SER A 64 14.14 -22.91 3.78
N ARG A 65 14.35 -21.74 3.16
CA ARG A 65 15.47 -20.84 3.47
C ARG A 65 15.42 -20.41 4.93
N LEU A 66 14.28 -19.97 5.43
CA LEU A 66 14.12 -19.53 6.82
C LEU A 66 14.32 -20.68 7.81
N LYS A 67 13.78 -21.87 7.51
CA LYS A 67 13.89 -23.03 8.39
C LYS A 67 15.34 -23.51 8.53
N PHE A 68 16.04 -23.68 7.42
CA PHE A 68 17.33 -24.39 7.39
C PHE A 68 18.58 -23.50 7.38
N SER A 69 18.46 -22.20 7.06
CA SER A 69 19.63 -21.30 7.05
C SER A 69 20.00 -20.83 8.46
N GLN A 70 21.28 -20.56 8.67
CA GLN A 70 21.75 -19.79 9.83
C GLN A 70 21.34 -18.32 9.69
N GLU A 71 21.15 -17.63 10.82
CA GLU A 71 20.75 -16.21 10.84
C GLU A 71 21.67 -15.31 10.02
N GLU A 72 22.99 -15.53 10.11
CA GLU A 72 23.97 -14.73 9.35
C GLU A 72 23.81 -14.93 7.83
N SER A 73 23.49 -16.15 7.38
CA SER A 73 23.24 -16.44 5.97
C SER A 73 21.96 -15.80 5.44
N LEU A 74 21.00 -15.45 6.31
CA LEU A 74 19.80 -14.73 5.91
C LEU A 74 20.07 -13.26 5.58
N LYS A 75 21.18 -12.69 6.06
CA LYS A 75 21.61 -11.34 5.70
C LYS A 75 22.18 -11.23 4.29
N PHE A 76 22.55 -12.36 3.69
CA PHE A 76 23.16 -12.39 2.36
C PHE A 76 22.11 -12.23 1.25
N ILE A 77 22.19 -11.10 0.55
CA ILE A 77 21.51 -10.84 -0.72
C ILE A 77 22.59 -10.71 -1.82
N PRO A 78 22.49 -11.44 -2.94
CA PRO A 78 23.47 -11.35 -4.02
C PRO A 78 23.57 -9.92 -4.58
N ASN A 79 24.79 -9.45 -4.87
CA ASN A 79 24.99 -8.12 -5.45
C ASN A 79 24.30 -7.96 -6.81
N ALA A 80 24.15 -9.04 -7.58
CA ALA A 80 23.43 -9.02 -8.85
C ALA A 80 21.97 -8.56 -8.72
N GLU A 81 21.30 -8.88 -7.60
CA GLU A 81 19.94 -8.39 -7.34
C GLU A 81 19.96 -6.88 -7.14
N LYS A 82 20.86 -6.39 -6.29
CA LYS A 82 21.00 -4.95 -6.03
C LYS A 82 21.32 -4.17 -7.31
N SER A 83 22.31 -4.62 -8.09
CA SER A 83 22.71 -3.96 -9.34
C SER A 83 21.57 -3.94 -10.36
N PHE A 84 20.75 -5.00 -10.42
CA PHE A 84 19.57 -5.00 -11.28
C PHE A 84 18.52 -3.96 -10.85
N LEU A 85 18.27 -3.80 -9.54
CA LEU A 85 17.34 -2.78 -9.04
C LEU A 85 17.86 -1.36 -9.32
N GLU A 86 19.17 -1.14 -9.26
CA GLU A 86 19.79 0.14 -9.62
C GLU A 86 19.66 0.43 -11.12
N GLU A 87 19.91 -0.56 -11.98
CA GLU A 87 19.71 -0.46 -13.44
C GLU A 87 18.26 -0.11 -13.78
N MET A 88 17.29 -0.76 -13.12
CA MET A 88 15.87 -0.48 -13.35
C MET A 88 15.51 1.00 -13.12
N VAL A 89 16.02 1.59 -12.04
CA VAL A 89 15.76 3.00 -11.70
C VAL A 89 16.45 3.92 -12.70
N GLN A 90 17.71 3.63 -13.05
CA GLN A 90 18.49 4.40 -14.02
C GLN A 90 17.82 4.43 -15.40
N ASP A 91 17.33 3.28 -15.86
CA ASP A 91 16.73 3.09 -17.18
C ASP A 91 15.21 3.31 -17.20
N LYS A 92 14.63 3.79 -16.09
CA LYS A 92 13.20 4.15 -15.96
C LYS A 92 12.24 3.00 -16.34
N TRP A 93 12.55 1.80 -15.84
CA TRP A 93 11.67 0.63 -15.99
C TRP A 93 10.34 0.86 -15.27
N ALA A 94 9.25 0.37 -15.84
CA ALA A 94 7.98 0.26 -15.12
C ALA A 94 7.97 -1.00 -14.24
N ARG A 95 7.21 -0.96 -13.13
CA ARG A 95 7.10 -2.08 -12.20
C ARG A 95 5.64 -2.46 -11.93
N ILE A 96 5.30 -3.73 -12.07
CA ILE A 96 4.02 -4.31 -11.66
C ILE A 96 4.29 -5.31 -10.55
N ASN A 97 3.63 -5.15 -9.40
CA ASN A 97 3.64 -6.11 -8.31
C ASN A 97 2.25 -6.74 -8.16
N VAL A 98 2.16 -8.04 -8.42
CA VAL A 98 0.97 -8.83 -8.11
C VAL A 98 1.12 -9.39 -6.71
N ASP A 99 0.33 -8.87 -5.77
CA ASP A 99 0.36 -9.30 -4.37
C ASP A 99 -0.04 -10.76 -4.22
N ASP A 100 0.68 -11.45 -3.33
CA ASP A 100 0.44 -12.86 -3.04
C ASP A 100 -0.74 -13.00 -2.09
N THR A 101 -1.89 -13.29 -2.67
CA THR A 101 -3.14 -13.55 -1.96
C THR A 101 -3.52 -15.03 -1.98
N GLU A 102 -2.66 -15.92 -2.49
CA GLU A 102 -2.95 -17.36 -2.49
C GLU A 102 -2.26 -18.08 -1.32
N ASN A 103 -1.45 -17.37 -0.53
CA ASN A 103 -0.69 -17.93 0.57
C ASN A 103 -1.03 -17.23 1.91
N PHE A 104 -2.05 -17.75 2.61
CA PHE A 104 -2.48 -17.26 3.93
C PHE A 104 -1.87 -18.01 5.12
N GLU A 105 -0.95 -18.94 4.87
CA GLU A 105 -0.36 -19.70 5.97
C GLU A 105 0.60 -18.82 6.76
N ASP A 106 0.22 -18.48 8.00
CA ASP A 106 1.11 -17.82 8.95
C ASP A 106 2.43 -18.59 9.05
N LEU A 107 3.55 -17.88 8.88
CA LEU A 107 4.85 -18.45 9.16
C LEU A 107 4.92 -18.79 10.65
N LYS A 108 5.05 -20.09 10.97
CA LYS A 108 5.12 -20.58 12.37
C LYS A 108 6.13 -19.78 13.19
N GLU A 109 5.82 -19.58 14.47
CA GLU A 109 6.56 -18.80 15.48
C GLU A 109 8.11 -18.93 15.41
N SER A 110 8.65 -20.14 15.18
CA SER A 110 10.11 -20.38 15.04
C SER A 110 10.78 -19.68 13.84
N ILE A 111 9.99 -19.12 12.93
CA ILE A 111 10.43 -18.45 11.71
C ILE A 111 10.43 -16.91 11.88
N GLY A 112 9.66 -16.35 12.82
CA GLY A 112 9.44 -14.90 12.93
C GLY A 112 10.72 -14.07 13.08
N GLN A 113 11.63 -14.47 13.99
CA GLN A 113 12.92 -13.78 14.16
C GLN A 113 13.78 -13.84 12.90
N LYS A 114 13.86 -15.02 12.26
CA LYS A 114 14.61 -15.21 11.01
C LYS A 114 14.00 -14.42 9.85
N MET A 115 12.66 -14.32 9.83
CA MET A 115 11.94 -13.51 8.84
C MET A 115 12.28 -12.03 8.99
N SER A 116 12.29 -11.51 10.22
CA SER A 116 12.72 -10.13 10.52
C SER A 116 14.15 -9.85 10.02
N ILE A 117 15.10 -10.75 10.27
CA ILE A 117 16.49 -10.63 9.78
C ILE A 117 16.53 -10.61 8.24
N TYR A 118 15.84 -11.54 7.60
CA TYR A 118 15.80 -11.65 6.14
C TYR A 118 15.13 -10.43 5.49
N GLN A 119 13.99 -9.99 6.02
CA GLN A 119 13.26 -8.83 5.52
C GLN A 119 14.09 -7.55 5.64
N LYS A 120 14.81 -7.38 6.76
CA LYS A 120 15.74 -6.25 6.92
C LYS A 120 16.83 -6.26 5.86
N ALA A 121 17.38 -7.42 5.53
CA ALA A 121 18.39 -7.55 4.48
C ALA A 121 17.81 -7.22 3.09
N LEU A 122 16.59 -7.66 2.79
CA LEU A 122 15.88 -7.30 1.56
C LEU A 122 15.59 -5.79 1.48
N ASN A 123 15.10 -5.16 2.55
CA ASN A 123 14.78 -3.73 2.57
C ASN A 123 16.05 -2.89 2.37
N LEU A 124 17.18 -3.30 2.93
CA LEU A 124 18.47 -2.66 2.69
C LEU A 124 18.94 -2.82 1.24
N ALA A 125 18.80 -4.02 0.66
CA ALA A 125 19.21 -4.30 -0.72
C ALA A 125 18.34 -3.57 -1.76
N SER A 126 17.07 -3.32 -1.44
CA SER A 126 16.09 -2.69 -2.33
C SER A 126 15.88 -1.19 -2.09
N LYS A 127 16.59 -0.59 -1.14
CA LYS A 127 16.42 0.81 -0.72
C LYS A 127 16.36 1.79 -1.89
N THR A 128 17.25 1.67 -2.88
CA THR A 128 17.28 2.54 -4.06
C THR A 128 15.97 2.47 -4.86
N LEU A 129 15.45 1.26 -5.09
CA LEU A 129 14.18 1.08 -5.78
C LEU A 129 13.02 1.61 -4.93
N SER A 130 13.00 1.33 -3.62
CA SER A 130 11.94 1.83 -2.73
C SER A 130 11.90 3.35 -2.72
N GLN A 131 13.05 4.02 -2.68
CA GLN A 131 13.12 5.48 -2.76
C GLN A 131 12.55 6.00 -4.09
N ALA A 132 12.92 5.39 -5.21
CA ALA A 132 12.43 5.77 -6.53
C ALA A 132 10.91 5.55 -6.70
N ILE A 133 10.37 4.49 -6.09
CA ILE A 133 8.93 4.22 -6.06
C ILE A 133 8.21 5.29 -5.24
N MET A 134 8.69 5.57 -4.02
CA MET A 134 8.05 6.54 -3.12
C MET A 134 8.13 8.00 -3.60
N SER A 135 9.07 8.31 -4.49
CA SER A 135 9.21 9.62 -5.16
C SER A 135 8.62 9.65 -6.56
N ASN A 136 7.94 8.58 -7.01
CA ASN A 136 7.38 8.42 -8.35
C ASN A 136 8.39 8.65 -9.49
N GLU A 137 9.66 8.31 -9.28
CA GLU A 137 10.70 8.41 -10.31
C GLU A 137 10.54 7.41 -11.44
N ILE A 138 9.75 6.36 -11.22
CA ILE A 138 9.33 5.35 -12.20
C ILE A 138 7.84 5.08 -12.03
N ALA A 139 7.17 4.62 -13.08
CA ALA A 139 5.80 4.11 -12.97
C ALA A 139 5.79 2.76 -12.23
N TRP A 140 4.90 2.63 -11.26
CA TRP A 140 4.72 1.41 -10.49
C TRP A 140 3.24 1.12 -10.29
N CYS A 141 2.87 -0.14 -10.14
CA CYS A 141 1.48 -0.54 -9.92
C CYS A 141 1.42 -1.78 -9.04
N VAL A 142 0.66 -1.72 -7.94
CA VAL A 142 0.33 -2.85 -7.08
C VAL A 142 -1.09 -3.31 -7.38
N VAL A 143 -1.23 -4.62 -7.59
CA VAL A 143 -2.49 -5.26 -7.99
C VAL A 143 -2.62 -6.60 -7.29
N CYS A 144 -3.84 -7.13 -7.18
CA CYS A 144 -4.05 -8.53 -6.83
C CYS A 144 -4.60 -9.31 -8.03
N ALA A 145 -4.34 -10.63 -8.06
CA ALA A 145 -4.96 -11.55 -9.00
C ALA A 145 -5.97 -12.46 -8.28
N PRO A 146 -7.16 -12.69 -8.85
CA PRO A 146 -8.12 -13.62 -8.26
C PRO A 146 -7.55 -15.04 -8.23
N GLY A 147 -7.73 -15.73 -7.11
CA GLY A 147 -7.39 -17.14 -6.99
C GLY A 147 -8.30 -17.90 -6.02
N PRO A 148 -8.32 -19.23 -6.14
CA PRO A 148 -9.30 -20.08 -5.45
C PRO A 148 -9.13 -20.05 -3.92
N LYS A 149 -7.90 -20.00 -3.40
CA LYS A 149 -7.66 -19.94 -1.96
C LYS A 149 -8.09 -18.60 -1.39
N TRP A 150 -7.80 -17.51 -2.10
CA TRP A 150 -8.25 -16.17 -1.70
C TRP A 150 -9.77 -16.07 -1.65
N ALA A 151 -10.42 -16.52 -2.71
CA ALA A 151 -11.88 -16.52 -2.80
C ALA A 151 -12.53 -17.33 -1.65
N SER A 152 -11.98 -18.51 -1.37
CA SER A 152 -12.38 -19.38 -0.26
C SER A 152 -12.28 -18.65 1.08
N LYS A 153 -11.13 -18.01 1.33
CA LYS A 153 -10.84 -17.28 2.57
C LYS A 153 -11.76 -16.07 2.77
N VAL A 154 -11.90 -15.23 1.75
CA VAL A 154 -12.68 -13.98 1.83
C VAL A 154 -14.17 -14.24 1.93
N LEU A 155 -14.69 -15.17 1.13
CA LEU A 155 -16.13 -15.49 1.14
C LEU A 155 -16.51 -16.47 2.25
N ASN A 156 -15.54 -17.00 3.00
CA ASN A 156 -15.73 -18.06 3.99
C ASN A 156 -16.53 -19.24 3.39
N LYS A 157 -16.12 -19.68 2.21
CA LYS A 157 -16.75 -20.74 1.42
C LYS A 157 -15.71 -21.79 1.04
N LYS A 158 -16.14 -23.00 0.67
CA LYS A 158 -15.22 -24.03 0.20
C LYS A 158 -14.50 -23.56 -1.07
N GLU A 159 -13.22 -23.88 -1.17
CA GLU A 159 -12.44 -23.69 -2.39
C GLU A 159 -13.09 -24.39 -3.60
N GLY A 160 -13.18 -23.67 -4.72
CA GLY A 160 -13.74 -24.21 -5.96
C GLY A 160 -14.02 -23.12 -6.99
N SER A 161 -14.27 -23.55 -8.23
CA SER A 161 -14.53 -22.65 -9.37
C SER A 161 -15.72 -21.72 -9.15
N GLN A 162 -16.82 -22.23 -8.55
CA GLN A 162 -18.00 -21.42 -8.26
C GLN A 162 -17.70 -20.30 -7.25
N THR A 163 -16.97 -20.60 -6.18
CA THR A 163 -16.55 -19.61 -5.18
C THR A 163 -15.64 -18.56 -5.80
N LEU A 164 -14.69 -18.98 -6.65
CA LEU A 164 -13.81 -18.08 -7.39
C LEU A 164 -14.59 -17.16 -8.34
N GLU A 165 -15.58 -17.69 -9.07
CA GLU A 165 -16.43 -16.88 -9.95
C GLU A 165 -17.28 -15.86 -9.19
N GLU A 166 -17.81 -16.24 -8.02
CA GLU A 166 -18.55 -15.32 -7.15
C GLU A 166 -17.66 -14.20 -6.62
N PHE A 167 -16.48 -14.56 -6.11
CA PHE A 167 -15.50 -13.59 -5.62
C PHE A 167 -15.06 -12.63 -6.73
N PHE A 168 -14.75 -13.17 -7.91
CA PHE A 168 -14.31 -12.35 -9.02
C PHE A 168 -15.43 -11.41 -9.54
N LYS A 169 -16.71 -11.77 -9.42
CA LYS A 169 -17.82 -10.83 -9.71
C LYS A 169 -17.81 -9.61 -8.79
N ILE A 170 -17.42 -9.78 -7.52
CA ILE A 170 -17.27 -8.66 -6.58
C ILE A 170 -16.06 -7.81 -6.99
N GLN A 171 -14.93 -8.44 -7.26
CA GLN A 171 -13.72 -7.74 -7.69
C GLN A 171 -13.91 -6.98 -9.01
N LYS A 172 -14.73 -7.48 -9.94
CA LYS A 172 -15.01 -6.75 -11.18
C LYS A 172 -15.68 -5.40 -10.94
N LYS A 173 -16.56 -5.29 -9.96
CA LYS A 173 -17.17 -4.01 -9.58
C LYS A 173 -16.15 -3.07 -8.96
N ILE A 174 -15.31 -3.61 -8.08
CA ILE A 174 -14.23 -2.87 -7.41
C ILE A 174 -13.22 -2.31 -8.41
N LEU A 175 -12.84 -3.13 -9.39
CA LEU A 175 -11.86 -2.79 -10.42
C LEU A 175 -12.48 -2.07 -11.63
N LEU A 176 -13.79 -1.77 -11.59
CA LEU A 176 -14.55 -1.16 -12.70
C LEU A 176 -14.46 -1.96 -14.02
N LEU A 177 -14.29 -3.28 -13.95
CA LEU A 177 -14.18 -4.19 -15.09
C LEU A 177 -15.54 -4.63 -15.64
N ASP A 178 -16.62 -4.38 -14.91
CA ASP A 178 -17.98 -4.63 -15.35
C ASP A 178 -18.57 -3.49 -16.20
N SER A 179 -17.85 -2.37 -16.35
CA SER A 179 -18.22 -1.30 -17.27
C SER A 179 -17.92 -1.66 -18.73
N GLU A 180 -18.60 -0.97 -19.67
CA GLU A 180 -18.36 -1.15 -21.10
C GLU A 180 -16.95 -0.69 -21.50
N ASN A 181 -16.47 0.40 -20.89
CA ASN A 181 -15.14 0.94 -21.07
C ASN A 181 -14.43 1.14 -19.72
N PRO A 182 -13.67 0.14 -19.23
CA PRO A 182 -12.94 0.24 -17.98
C PRO A 182 -11.90 1.38 -17.96
N ILE A 183 -11.33 1.73 -19.11
CA ILE A 183 -10.33 2.80 -19.23
C ILE A 183 -10.95 4.15 -18.88
N GLU A 184 -12.08 4.51 -19.52
CA GLU A 184 -12.82 5.74 -19.23
C GLU A 184 -13.42 5.76 -17.81
N SER A 185 -13.80 4.58 -17.29
CA SER A 185 -14.32 4.46 -15.93
C SER A 185 -13.25 4.80 -14.88
N TRP A 186 -12.01 4.35 -15.12
CA TRP A 186 -10.86 4.68 -14.29
C TRP A 186 -10.45 6.14 -14.39
N GLU A 187 -10.55 6.76 -15.57
CA GLU A 187 -10.34 8.21 -15.72
C GLU A 187 -11.35 9.02 -14.90
N SER A 188 -12.64 8.70 -15.05
CA SER A 188 -13.72 9.37 -14.31
C SER A 188 -13.59 9.19 -12.78
N HIS A 189 -13.14 8.00 -12.36
CA HIS A 189 -12.88 7.72 -10.95
C HIS A 189 -11.68 8.53 -10.41
N GLY A 190 -10.59 8.60 -11.17
CA GLY A 190 -9.42 9.42 -10.85
C GLY A 190 -9.78 10.90 -10.69
N GLU A 191 -10.58 11.46 -11.61
CA GLU A 191 -11.05 12.86 -11.53
C GLU A 191 -11.81 13.15 -10.22
N LYS A 192 -12.62 12.20 -9.75
CA LYS A 192 -13.33 12.31 -8.46
C LYS A 192 -12.36 12.39 -7.29
N LEU A 193 -11.31 11.55 -7.28
CA LEU A 193 -10.28 11.56 -6.24
C LEU A 193 -9.45 12.85 -6.31
N HIS A 194 -9.00 13.27 -7.49
CA HIS A 194 -8.29 14.54 -7.67
C HIS A 194 -9.09 15.75 -7.19
N LYS A 195 -10.41 15.77 -7.40
CA LYS A 195 -11.28 16.84 -6.89
C LYS A 195 -11.32 16.87 -5.36
N ARG A 196 -11.33 15.70 -4.70
CA ARG A 196 -11.27 15.60 -3.23
C ARG A 196 -9.91 16.10 -2.73
N CYS A 197 -8.81 15.67 -3.35
CA CYS A 197 -7.46 16.14 -3.04
C CYS A 197 -7.35 17.67 -3.14
N LYS A 198 -7.84 18.25 -4.23
CA LYS A 198 -7.88 19.70 -4.42
C LYS A 198 -8.62 20.41 -3.29
N THR A 199 -9.81 19.91 -2.93
CA THR A 199 -10.61 20.47 -1.84
C THR A 199 -9.84 20.44 -0.52
N LEU A 200 -9.20 19.31 -0.18
CA LEU A 200 -8.40 19.16 1.05
C LEU A 200 -7.17 20.09 1.06
N ASN A 201 -6.49 20.23 -0.07
CA ASN A 201 -5.34 21.13 -0.21
C ASN A 201 -5.72 22.61 -0.02
N GLU A 202 -6.90 23.03 -0.51
CA GLU A 202 -7.40 24.39 -0.32
C GLU A 202 -7.72 24.72 1.16
N LEU A 203 -8.02 23.70 1.98
CA LEU A 203 -8.29 23.90 3.41
C LEU A 203 -7.06 24.24 4.25
N ASN A 204 -5.84 23.97 3.75
CA ASN A 204 -4.57 24.28 4.45
C ASN A 204 -4.56 23.79 5.91
N LEU A 205 -4.95 22.53 6.11
CA LEU A 205 -5.12 21.93 7.43
C LEU A 205 -3.78 21.85 8.19
N GLU A 206 -3.79 22.25 9.46
CA GLU A 206 -2.69 22.02 10.39
C GLU A 206 -2.68 20.56 10.89
N LYS A 207 -3.87 19.98 11.08
CA LYS A 207 -4.02 18.61 11.57
C LYS A 207 -5.35 18.00 11.15
N VAL A 208 -5.40 16.67 11.21
CA VAL A 208 -6.62 15.88 11.15
C VAL A 208 -6.81 15.10 12.46
N ILE A 209 -8.06 14.97 12.89
CA ILE A 209 -8.44 14.29 14.12
C ILE A 209 -9.40 13.15 13.77
N PHE A 210 -8.99 11.91 14.04
CA PHE A 210 -9.81 10.71 13.89
C PHE A 210 -10.50 10.41 15.21
N LYS A 211 -11.84 10.28 15.19
CA LYS A 211 -12.63 10.10 16.40
C LYS A 211 -13.72 9.04 16.23
N THR A 212 -13.67 8.02 17.09
CA THR A 212 -14.73 7.02 17.36
C THR A 212 -14.94 6.93 18.86
N GLU A 213 -15.69 5.93 19.35
CA GLU A 213 -15.76 5.63 20.79
C GLU A 213 -14.39 5.24 21.38
N LYS A 214 -13.57 4.51 20.61
CA LYS A 214 -12.28 3.96 21.06
C LYS A 214 -11.06 4.74 20.54
N THR A 215 -11.17 5.32 19.35
CA THR A 215 -10.09 6.07 18.70
C THR A 215 -10.24 7.56 18.98
N ASN A 216 -9.14 8.19 19.39
CA ASN A 216 -8.98 9.64 19.42
C ASN A 216 -7.53 9.94 19.08
N LEU A 217 -7.27 10.17 17.80
CA LEU A 217 -5.93 10.35 17.25
C LEU A 217 -5.83 11.70 16.55
N GLU A 218 -4.90 12.54 16.99
CA GLU A 218 -4.53 13.78 16.31
C GLU A 218 -3.25 13.55 15.50
N VAL A 219 -3.32 13.78 14.19
CA VAL A 219 -2.20 13.68 13.26
C VAL A 219 -1.96 15.06 12.64
N TYR A 220 -0.81 15.67 12.94
CA TYR A 220 -0.47 16.97 12.39
C TYR A 220 0.18 16.82 11.02
N LEU A 221 -0.10 17.77 10.14
CA LEU A 221 0.45 17.85 8.80
C LEU A 221 1.67 18.78 8.77
N LEU A 222 2.47 18.65 7.72
CA LEU A 222 3.49 19.63 7.36
C LEU A 222 2.80 20.78 6.61
N GLU A 223 3.41 21.96 6.64
CA GLU A 223 2.91 23.10 5.85
C GLU A 223 2.93 22.83 4.34
N THR A 224 3.83 21.95 3.90
CA THR A 224 3.96 21.53 2.51
C THR A 224 3.26 20.21 2.21
N SER A 225 2.52 19.63 3.16
CA SER A 225 1.71 18.42 2.91
C SER A 225 0.70 18.67 1.80
N LEU A 226 0.73 17.79 0.80
CA LEU A 226 -0.21 17.76 -0.32
C LEU A 226 -1.00 16.45 -0.25
N TRP A 227 -2.32 16.60 -0.18
CA TRP A 227 -3.25 15.51 -0.42
C TRP A 227 -3.17 15.09 -1.88
N THR A 228 -2.98 13.79 -2.09
CA THR A 228 -2.91 13.09 -3.37
C THR A 228 -3.87 11.90 -3.35
N GLY A 229 -4.15 11.29 -4.50
CA GLY A 229 -5.07 10.16 -4.65
C GLY A 229 -5.49 9.99 -6.11
N GLY A 230 -5.85 8.76 -6.50
CA GLY A 230 -6.08 8.41 -7.90
C GLY A 230 -4.78 8.26 -8.69
N SER A 231 -4.74 8.78 -9.93
CA SER A 231 -3.50 8.73 -10.72
C SER A 231 -2.45 9.72 -10.19
N GLU A 232 -1.19 9.34 -10.33
CA GLU A 232 -0.01 10.14 -10.00
C GLU A 232 0.85 10.37 -11.25
N LYS A 233 1.74 11.35 -11.20
CA LYS A 233 2.67 11.64 -12.31
C LYS A 233 4.05 11.08 -12.05
N ILE A 234 4.68 10.54 -13.09
CA ILE A 234 6.12 10.23 -13.03
C ILE A 234 6.87 11.55 -12.85
N LYS A 235 7.73 11.61 -11.84
CA LYS A 235 8.50 12.79 -11.46
C LYS A 235 9.21 13.42 -12.66
N GLY A 236 8.97 14.72 -12.85
CA GLY A 236 9.55 15.51 -13.93
C GLY A 236 8.90 15.30 -15.31
N THR A 237 7.73 14.66 -15.37
CA THR A 237 6.99 14.41 -16.63
C THR A 237 5.48 14.63 -16.45
N GLU A 238 4.74 14.65 -17.56
CA GLU A 238 3.27 14.66 -17.57
C GLU A 238 2.66 13.25 -17.70
N ILE A 239 3.48 12.20 -17.59
CA ILE A 239 3.00 10.82 -17.75
C ILE A 239 2.34 10.40 -16.45
N GLU A 240 1.03 10.17 -16.51
CA GLU A 240 0.25 9.65 -15.38
C GLU A 240 0.28 8.13 -15.30
N PHE A 241 0.19 7.60 -14.10
CA PHE A 241 0.06 6.16 -13.80
C PHE A 241 -0.80 5.97 -12.54
N ASN A 242 -1.32 4.78 -12.30
CA ASN A 242 -2.06 4.44 -11.07
C ASN A 242 -1.23 3.47 -10.23
N ALA A 243 -0.71 3.99 -9.11
CA ALA A 243 0.11 3.26 -8.15
C ALA A 243 -0.58 2.01 -7.59
N ASN A 244 -1.89 2.11 -7.34
CA ASN A 244 -2.70 1.05 -6.76
C ASN A 244 -3.92 0.77 -7.65
N MET A 245 -4.22 -0.51 -7.91
CA MET A 245 -5.47 -0.94 -8.53
C MET A 245 -6.08 -2.13 -7.78
N PRO A 246 -7.16 -1.94 -6.99
CA PRO A 246 -8.02 -0.74 -6.92
C PRO A 246 -7.40 0.41 -6.11
N THR A 247 -8.02 1.60 -6.18
CA THR A 247 -7.76 2.72 -5.27
C THR A 247 -9.05 3.50 -4.99
N GLU A 248 -9.26 3.97 -3.77
CA GLU A 248 -10.42 4.74 -3.29
C GLU A 248 -10.04 5.88 -2.34
N GLU A 249 -8.74 6.01 -2.08
CA GLU A 249 -8.17 6.85 -1.04
C GLU A 249 -7.76 8.22 -1.54
N VAL A 250 -7.68 9.15 -0.59
CA VAL A 250 -6.87 10.35 -0.69
C VAL A 250 -5.97 10.41 0.53
N PHE A 251 -4.68 10.64 0.31
CA PHE A 251 -3.65 10.47 1.34
C PHE A 251 -2.62 11.60 1.30
N THR A 252 -1.87 11.74 2.39
CA THR A 252 -0.77 12.72 2.49
C THR A 252 0.29 12.25 3.48
N THR A 253 1.49 12.81 3.35
CA THR A 253 2.55 12.72 4.36
C THR A 253 2.24 13.63 5.55
N PRO A 254 2.16 13.12 6.79
CA PRO A 254 2.05 13.92 8.01
C PRO A 254 3.42 14.35 8.55
N ASN A 255 3.40 15.22 9.56
CA ASN A 255 4.60 15.50 10.35
C ASN A 255 4.80 14.38 11.38
N TYR A 256 5.78 13.50 11.14
CA TYR A 256 5.99 12.31 11.97
C TYR A 256 6.27 12.65 13.46
N LYS A 257 6.74 13.87 13.76
CA LYS A 257 7.08 14.33 15.12
C LYS A 257 5.84 14.74 15.92
N LYS A 258 4.66 14.81 15.29
CA LYS A 258 3.47 15.44 15.85
C LYS A 258 2.23 14.58 15.65
N THR A 259 2.23 13.43 16.33
CA THR A 259 1.05 12.57 16.48
C THR A 259 0.81 12.32 17.96
N LYS A 260 -0.45 12.35 18.40
CA LYS A 260 -0.81 12.02 19.78
C LYS A 260 -2.19 11.37 19.85
N GLY A 261 -2.37 10.53 20.85
CA GLY A 261 -3.65 9.87 21.12
C GLY A 261 -3.59 8.36 20.94
N ILE A 262 -4.74 7.73 20.74
CA ILE A 262 -4.86 6.28 20.63
C ILE A 262 -5.70 5.93 19.41
N VAL A 263 -5.32 4.86 18.74
CA VAL A 263 -6.00 4.36 17.55
C VAL A 263 -6.09 2.84 17.57
N TYR A 264 -7.22 2.34 17.08
CA TYR A 264 -7.52 0.91 16.98
C TYR A 264 -7.72 0.53 15.52
N ALA A 265 -7.14 -0.59 15.13
CA ALA A 265 -7.36 -1.20 13.84
C ALA A 265 -8.80 -1.68 13.72
N THR A 266 -9.43 -1.46 12.57
CA THR A 266 -10.76 -1.98 12.25
C THR A 266 -10.71 -3.23 11.39
N ARG A 267 -9.51 -3.59 10.89
CA ARG A 267 -9.24 -4.76 10.06
C ARG A 267 -7.93 -5.43 10.49
N PRO A 268 -7.72 -6.72 10.17
CA PRO A 268 -6.45 -7.38 10.40
C PRO A 268 -5.32 -6.70 9.61
N VAL A 269 -4.11 -6.73 10.16
CA VAL A 269 -2.94 -6.05 9.57
C VAL A 269 -1.88 -7.08 9.24
N MET A 270 -1.37 -7.07 8.01
CA MET A 270 -0.27 -7.95 7.61
C MET A 270 1.06 -7.37 8.12
N VAL A 271 1.73 -8.10 9.01
CA VAL A 271 3.04 -7.72 9.57
C VAL A 271 3.98 -8.91 9.47
N LEU A 272 5.10 -8.73 8.76
CA LEU A 272 6.11 -9.78 8.56
C LEU A 272 5.50 -11.13 8.13
N GLU A 273 4.58 -11.10 7.16
CA GLU A 273 3.85 -12.29 6.65
C GLU A 273 2.97 -12.98 7.71
N THR A 274 2.48 -12.23 8.69
CA THR A 274 1.53 -12.70 9.72
C THR A 274 0.36 -11.72 9.86
N LEU A 275 -0.87 -12.24 9.89
CA LEU A 275 -2.06 -11.41 10.10
C LEU A 275 -2.29 -11.13 11.59
N ILE A 276 -2.16 -9.86 11.99
CA ILE A 276 -2.37 -9.40 13.37
C ILE A 276 -3.81 -8.89 13.53
N TYR A 277 -4.51 -9.40 14.56
CA TYR A 277 -5.90 -9.04 14.87
C TYR A 277 -5.99 -8.13 16.11
N GLY A 278 -6.95 -7.21 16.12
CA GLY A 278 -7.22 -6.33 17.26
C GLY A 278 -6.08 -5.34 17.58
N MET A 279 -5.25 -5.00 16.59
CA MET A 279 -4.11 -4.11 16.78
C MET A 279 -4.56 -2.73 17.29
N TRP A 280 -3.83 -2.18 18.26
CA TRP A 280 -3.99 -0.81 18.70
C TRP A 280 -2.64 -0.17 19.00
N LEU A 281 -2.54 1.14 18.79
CA LEU A 281 -1.33 1.94 18.98
C LEU A 281 -1.66 3.20 19.79
N LYS A 282 -0.80 3.52 20.76
CA LYS A 282 -0.84 4.78 21.50
C LYS A 282 0.37 5.64 21.13
N PHE A 283 0.10 6.90 20.77
CA PHE A 283 1.10 7.88 20.35
C PHE A 283 1.26 9.01 21.36
N GLU A 284 2.51 9.39 21.61
CA GLU A 284 2.89 10.62 22.32
C GLU A 284 4.09 11.26 21.60
N ASN A 285 4.02 12.56 21.31
CA ASN A 285 5.07 13.32 20.61
C ASN A 285 5.53 12.66 19.29
N GLY A 286 4.58 12.16 18.50
CA GLY A 286 4.82 11.51 17.20
C GLY A 286 5.11 10.00 17.27
N LYS A 287 5.51 9.50 18.44
CA LYS A 287 6.05 8.15 18.61
C LYS A 287 5.01 7.20 19.19
N VAL A 288 4.98 5.95 18.71
CA VAL A 288 4.31 4.84 19.41
C VAL A 288 5.00 4.62 20.77
N VAL A 289 4.25 4.85 21.85
CA VAL A 289 4.71 4.65 23.24
C VAL A 289 4.14 3.39 23.88
N ASP A 290 3.03 2.89 23.35
CA ASP A 290 2.39 1.64 23.79
C ASP A 290 1.60 1.02 22.63
N PHE A 291 1.46 -0.30 22.64
CA PHE A 291 0.78 -1.04 21.58
C PHE A 291 0.34 -2.43 22.06
N GLY A 292 -0.64 -3.00 21.35
CA GLY A 292 -1.08 -4.36 21.60
C GLY A 292 -1.94 -4.91 20.47
N CYS A 293 -2.36 -6.16 20.64
CA CYS A 293 -3.23 -6.92 19.75
C CYS A 293 -3.90 -8.05 20.56
N ASP A 294 -4.80 -8.80 19.94
CA ASP A 294 -5.60 -9.82 20.63
C ASP A 294 -4.76 -11.02 21.14
N ASP A 295 -3.65 -11.32 20.46
CA ASP A 295 -2.77 -12.45 20.77
C ASP A 295 -1.36 -11.98 21.18
N GLU A 296 -0.86 -12.46 22.33
CA GLU A 296 0.46 -12.07 22.87
C GLU A 296 1.64 -12.52 22.00
N LYS A 297 1.50 -13.58 21.20
CA LYS A 297 2.57 -13.98 20.26
C LYS A 297 2.62 -13.07 19.05
N GLN A 298 1.44 -12.66 18.55
CA GLN A 298 1.34 -11.64 17.50
C GLN A 298 1.93 -10.30 17.97
N LYS A 299 1.82 -10.00 19.28
CA LYS A 299 2.39 -8.79 19.87
C LYS A 299 3.92 -8.75 19.79
N GLU A 300 4.60 -9.89 19.95
CA GLU A 300 6.05 -9.97 19.80
C GLU A 300 6.49 -9.76 18.34
N ILE A 301 5.70 -10.22 17.36
CA ILE A 301 5.92 -9.95 15.93
C ILE A 301 5.76 -8.45 15.65
N LEU A 302 4.67 -7.84 16.14
CA LEU A 302 4.43 -6.40 16.03
C LEU A 302 5.56 -5.58 16.66
N LYS A 303 6.04 -6.00 17.84
CA LYS A 303 7.18 -5.38 18.51
C LYS A 303 8.43 -5.42 17.64
N SER A 304 8.79 -6.59 17.09
CA SER A 304 9.95 -6.69 16.19
C SER A 304 9.79 -5.79 14.97
N HIS A 305 8.58 -5.62 14.45
CA HIS A 305 8.32 -4.76 13.31
C HIS A 305 8.53 -3.27 13.63
N ILE A 306 7.99 -2.80 14.77
CA ILE A 306 8.17 -1.43 15.27
C ILE A 306 9.63 -1.13 15.63
N GLU A 307 10.43 -2.16 15.93
CA GLU A 307 11.86 -2.08 16.25
C GLU A 307 12.78 -2.27 15.03
N THR A 308 12.25 -2.41 13.82
CA THR A 308 13.04 -2.63 12.59
C THR A 308 14.15 -1.60 12.41
N ASP A 309 13.81 -0.33 12.66
CA ASP A 309 14.71 0.82 12.72
C ASP A 309 14.20 1.90 13.68
N ILE A 310 14.96 2.99 13.85
CA ILE A 310 14.61 4.05 14.81
C ILE A 310 13.34 4.83 14.42
N GLN A 311 12.94 4.81 13.15
CA GLN A 311 11.84 5.59 12.58
C GLN A 311 10.57 4.75 12.31
N ALA A 312 10.65 3.43 12.40
CA ALA A 312 9.53 2.48 12.24
C ALA A 312 8.35 2.73 13.22
N LYS A 313 8.61 3.41 14.34
CA LYS A 313 7.61 3.73 15.38
C LYS A 313 6.87 5.05 15.19
N TYR A 314 7.02 5.69 14.03
CA TYR A 314 6.37 6.96 13.70
C TYR A 314 5.53 6.80 12.44
N ILE A 315 4.52 7.64 12.29
CA ILE A 315 3.63 7.61 11.13
C ILE A 315 4.32 8.24 9.92
N GLY A 316 4.19 7.60 8.76
CA GLY A 316 4.62 8.09 7.45
C GLY A 316 3.49 8.58 6.56
N GLU A 317 2.26 8.16 6.84
CA GLU A 317 1.09 8.46 6.01
C GLU A 317 -0.20 8.58 6.83
N VAL A 318 -1.10 9.42 6.33
CA VAL A 318 -2.50 9.42 6.72
C VAL A 318 -3.38 9.43 5.46
N ALA A 319 -4.35 8.51 5.41
CA ALA A 319 -5.23 8.32 4.27
C ALA A 319 -6.70 8.31 4.68
N LEU A 320 -7.53 8.87 3.80
CA LEU A 320 -8.97 9.02 3.97
C LEU A 320 -9.70 8.24 2.88
N VAL A 321 -10.60 7.35 3.30
CA VAL A 321 -11.41 6.53 2.42
C VAL A 321 -12.87 6.64 2.81
N ASP A 322 -13.72 6.70 1.80
CA ASP A 322 -15.16 6.78 1.96
C ASP A 322 -15.76 5.39 2.17
N SER A 323 -16.65 5.24 3.16
CA SER A 323 -17.50 4.06 3.28
C SER A 323 -18.41 3.85 2.06
N SER A 324 -18.63 4.84 1.19
CA SER A 324 -19.42 4.67 -0.03
C SER A 324 -18.74 3.85 -1.13
N SER A 325 -17.46 3.50 -1.00
CA SER A 325 -16.73 2.75 -2.03
C SER A 325 -17.29 1.34 -2.23
N PRO A 326 -17.22 0.76 -3.46
CA PRO A 326 -17.64 -0.62 -3.70
C PRO A 326 -16.90 -1.63 -2.82
N ILE A 327 -15.65 -1.33 -2.45
CA ILE A 327 -14.83 -2.17 -1.58
C ILE A 327 -15.41 -2.20 -0.18
N TYR A 328 -15.68 -1.05 0.43
CA TYR A 328 -16.29 -0.99 1.75
C TYR A 328 -17.69 -1.60 1.75
N GLN A 329 -18.52 -1.26 0.76
CA GLN A 329 -19.90 -1.74 0.64
C GLN A 329 -20.00 -3.25 0.41
N SER A 330 -18.91 -3.91 0.00
CA SER A 330 -18.87 -5.38 -0.05
C SER A 330 -19.00 -6.02 1.34
N ASN A 331 -18.65 -5.27 2.40
CA ASN A 331 -18.62 -5.72 3.80
C ASN A 331 -17.77 -7.00 4.00
N LEU A 332 -16.68 -7.12 3.22
CA LEU A 332 -15.73 -8.22 3.29
C LEU A 332 -14.40 -7.73 3.88
N ILE A 333 -13.68 -8.66 4.51
CA ILE A 333 -12.26 -8.52 4.84
C ILE A 333 -11.49 -9.26 3.75
N PHE A 334 -10.61 -8.56 3.06
CA PHE A 334 -9.90 -9.13 1.92
C PHE A 334 -8.62 -9.85 2.33
N TYR A 335 -8.08 -9.60 3.53
CA TYR A 335 -6.80 -10.16 3.96
C TYR A 335 -5.66 -9.78 2.99
N SER A 336 -5.77 -8.58 2.41
CA SER A 336 -4.83 -7.98 1.46
C SER A 336 -4.78 -6.50 1.78
N THR A 337 -3.58 -5.98 2.04
CA THR A 337 -3.38 -4.57 2.36
C THR A 337 -3.99 -3.67 1.29
N LEU A 338 -3.67 -3.91 0.00
CA LEU A 338 -4.22 -3.16 -1.13
C LEU A 338 -5.74 -3.01 -1.12
N TYR A 339 -6.48 -4.08 -0.82
CA TYR A 339 -7.94 -4.03 -0.80
C TYR A 339 -8.47 -3.44 0.51
N ASP A 340 -7.90 -3.86 1.65
CA ASP A 340 -8.40 -3.45 2.96
C ASP A 340 -8.09 -1.97 3.26
N GLU A 341 -6.95 -1.44 2.80
CA GLU A 341 -6.58 -0.01 2.88
C GLU A 341 -7.54 0.85 2.04
N ASN A 342 -7.97 0.36 0.86
CA ASN A 342 -8.92 1.04 -0.01
C ASN A 342 -10.38 0.78 0.37
N ALA A 343 -10.61 0.05 1.46
CA ALA A 343 -11.91 -0.05 2.12
C ALA A 343 -12.00 0.91 3.32
N SER A 344 -10.92 1.48 3.82
CA SER A 344 -10.91 2.07 5.17
C SER A 344 -9.90 3.19 5.29
N CYS A 345 -10.25 4.31 5.94
CA CYS A 345 -9.23 5.29 6.34
C CYS A 345 -8.10 4.55 7.07
N HIS A 346 -6.86 4.93 6.82
CA HIS A 346 -5.71 4.23 7.38
C HIS A 346 -4.58 5.21 7.72
N ILE A 347 -3.62 4.71 8.50
CA ILE A 347 -2.34 5.35 8.76
C ILE A 347 -1.23 4.35 8.46
N ALA A 348 -0.08 4.82 7.98
CA ALA A 348 1.08 3.94 7.80
C ALA A 348 2.13 4.19 8.87
N LEU A 349 2.65 3.14 9.50
CA LEU A 349 3.90 3.21 10.27
C LEU A 349 5.10 3.15 9.31
N GLY A 350 6.11 3.97 9.58
CA GLY A 350 7.36 3.98 8.82
C GLY A 350 7.43 5.08 7.77
N ALA A 351 8.03 4.77 6.62
CA ALA A 351 8.46 5.73 5.62
C ALA A 351 7.29 6.54 5.07
N ALA A 352 7.53 7.85 4.87
CA ALA A 352 6.58 8.75 4.26
C ALA A 352 6.84 8.92 2.76
N TYR A 353 5.82 9.31 2.00
CA TYR A 353 5.92 9.61 0.57
C TYR A 353 6.38 11.06 0.35
N PRO A 354 7.61 11.31 -0.13
CA PRO A 354 8.04 12.67 -0.44
C PRO A 354 7.21 13.30 -1.55
N SER A 355 6.63 12.51 -2.47
CA SER A 355 5.72 12.99 -3.53
C SER A 355 4.51 13.75 -2.98
N CYS A 356 4.12 13.51 -1.72
CA CYS A 356 3.07 14.24 -1.02
C CYS A 356 3.55 15.55 -0.40
N LEU A 357 4.71 16.08 -0.79
CA LEU A 357 5.27 17.33 -0.27
C LEU A 357 5.53 18.32 -1.40
N SER A 358 4.99 19.53 -1.29
CA SER A 358 5.16 20.57 -2.31
C SER A 358 6.61 21.05 -2.46
N ASN A 359 7.48 20.73 -1.51
CA ASN A 359 8.91 21.06 -1.49
C ASN A 359 9.80 19.83 -1.65
N GLU A 360 9.30 18.75 -2.25
CA GLU A 360 10.05 17.48 -2.35
C GLU A 360 11.43 17.61 -3.03
N GLU A 361 11.59 18.55 -3.97
CA GLU A 361 12.85 18.79 -4.68
C GLU A 361 13.96 19.34 -3.77
N ASP A 362 13.58 19.97 -2.65
CA ASP A 362 14.51 20.48 -1.64
C ASP A 362 15.00 19.37 -0.69
N LEU A 363 14.29 18.24 -0.62
CA LEU A 363 14.54 17.16 0.35
C LEU A 363 15.43 16.05 -0.25
N LYS A 364 16.68 16.41 -0.54
CA LYS A 364 17.62 15.57 -1.31
C LYS A 364 18.15 14.36 -0.54
N THR A 365 18.30 14.48 0.77
CA THR A 365 18.84 13.40 1.61
C THR A 365 17.83 12.91 2.64
N ASP A 366 18.04 11.70 3.15
CA ASP A 366 17.25 11.17 4.28
C ASP A 366 17.35 12.09 5.50
N ALA A 367 18.50 12.76 5.71
CA ALA A 367 18.68 13.71 6.80
C ALA A 367 17.84 14.99 6.62
N ASP A 368 17.73 15.49 5.39
CA ASP A 368 16.88 16.65 5.06
C ASP A 368 15.41 16.33 5.34
N LYS A 369 14.95 15.16 4.86
CA LYS A 369 13.59 14.65 5.08
C LYS A 369 13.26 14.57 6.57
N LEU A 370 14.11 13.91 7.36
CA LEU A 370 13.92 13.75 8.80
C LEU A 370 13.95 15.09 9.55
N THR A 371 14.85 16.00 9.17
CA THR A 371 14.93 17.33 9.76
C THR A 371 13.63 18.10 9.52
N TYR A 372 13.11 18.04 8.29
CA TYR A 372 11.87 18.70 7.90
C TYR A 372 10.62 18.10 8.57
N GLY A 373 10.63 16.80 8.86
CA GLY A 373 9.49 16.08 9.46
C GLY A 373 8.81 15.07 8.54
N CYS A 374 9.43 14.76 7.39
CA CYS A 374 9.08 13.64 6.53
C CYS A 374 9.74 12.37 7.08
N ASN A 375 8.96 11.33 7.40
CA ASN A 375 9.52 10.13 8.00
C ASN A 375 10.37 9.33 6.99
N VAL A 376 11.46 8.71 7.44
CA VAL A 376 12.32 7.84 6.62
C VAL A 376 12.55 6.55 7.40
N SER A 377 12.10 5.43 6.86
CA SER A 377 12.20 4.10 7.50
C SER A 377 12.43 3.01 6.45
N LEU A 378 12.81 1.83 6.90
CA LEU A 378 12.87 0.61 6.09
C LEU A 378 11.52 -0.08 5.93
N ILE A 379 10.51 0.31 6.71
CA ILE A 379 9.15 -0.22 6.63
C ILE A 379 8.18 0.85 6.15
N HIS A 380 7.07 0.42 5.62
CA HIS A 380 5.86 1.18 5.38
C HIS A 380 4.72 0.18 5.59
N THR A 381 3.81 0.43 6.53
CA THR A 381 2.81 -0.57 6.93
C THR A 381 1.50 0.07 7.35
N ASP A 382 0.49 -0.21 6.56
CA ASP A 382 -0.84 0.37 6.66
C ASP A 382 -1.68 -0.31 7.74
N LEU A 383 -2.30 0.53 8.55
CA LEU A 383 -3.21 0.18 9.61
C LEU A 383 -4.56 0.80 9.29
N MET A 384 -5.54 -0.02 8.96
CA MET A 384 -6.92 0.40 8.69
C MET A 384 -7.63 0.80 9.98
N ILE A 385 -8.18 2.01 10.04
CA ILE A 385 -8.78 2.65 11.22
C ILE A 385 -10.19 3.20 10.96
N GLY A 386 -10.69 3.07 9.73
CA GLY A 386 -12.01 3.54 9.30
C GLY A 386 -13.14 2.60 9.70
N SER A 387 -14.26 3.18 10.10
CA SER A 387 -15.49 2.51 10.53
C SER A 387 -16.73 3.37 10.24
N ASP A 388 -17.93 2.80 10.34
CA ASP A 388 -19.20 3.52 10.14
C ASP A 388 -19.44 4.65 11.16
N ASP A 389 -18.84 4.56 12.35
CA ASP A 389 -18.93 5.58 13.39
C ASP A 389 -17.76 6.59 13.37
N LEU A 390 -16.81 6.44 12.43
CA LEU A 390 -15.66 7.32 12.31
C LEU A 390 -16.08 8.74 11.91
N ASN A 391 -15.59 9.71 12.66
CA ASN A 391 -15.60 11.11 12.25
C ASN A 391 -14.15 11.58 12.08
N VAL A 392 -13.89 12.35 11.02
CA VAL A 392 -12.61 13.01 10.78
C VAL A 392 -12.82 14.51 10.74
N ILE A 393 -12.11 15.22 11.61
CA ILE A 393 -12.15 16.67 11.73
C ILE A 393 -10.82 17.22 11.25
N GLY A 394 -10.85 18.10 10.25
CA GLY A 394 -9.69 18.89 9.84
C GLY A 394 -9.67 20.19 10.62
N VAL A 395 -8.50 20.61 11.11
CA VAL A 395 -8.32 21.89 11.80
C VAL A 395 -7.28 22.70 11.05
N ASP A 396 -7.61 23.92 10.63
CA ASP A 396 -6.64 24.84 10.00
C ASP A 396 -5.79 25.59 11.03
N LYS A 397 -4.77 26.32 10.56
CA LYS A 397 -3.84 27.08 11.42
C LYS A 397 -4.50 28.19 12.26
N ASN A 398 -5.73 28.60 11.92
CA ASN A 398 -6.51 29.57 12.70
C ASN A 398 -7.40 28.89 13.75
N GLY A 399 -7.35 27.56 13.84
CA GLY A 399 -8.17 26.76 14.75
C GLY A 399 -9.59 26.52 14.25
N LYS A 400 -9.91 26.83 12.99
CA LYS A 400 -11.23 26.55 12.43
C LYS A 400 -11.34 25.07 12.09
N GLU A 401 -12.44 24.46 12.54
CA GLU A 401 -12.74 23.05 12.32
C GLU A 401 -13.59 22.84 11.06
N TYR A 402 -13.27 21.79 10.32
CA TYR A 402 -13.98 21.31 9.14
C TYR A 402 -14.35 19.86 9.36
N THR A 403 -15.61 19.50 9.14
CA THR A 403 -16.02 18.10 9.11
C THR A 403 -15.59 17.50 7.77
N ILE A 404 -14.55 16.66 7.78
CA ILE A 404 -14.03 16.02 6.57
C ILE A 404 -14.78 14.73 6.30
N ILE A 405 -14.93 13.90 7.34
CA ILE A 405 -15.71 12.66 7.31
C ILE A 405 -16.70 12.69 8.48
N LYS A 406 -17.96 12.33 8.20
CA LYS A 406 -19.01 12.16 9.20
C LYS A 406 -19.64 10.78 9.05
N ALA A 407 -19.59 9.98 10.11
CA ALA A 407 -20.09 8.61 10.12
C ALA A 407 -19.60 7.81 8.90
N GLY A 408 -18.27 7.78 8.73
CA GLY A 408 -17.58 7.04 7.67
C GLY A 408 -17.72 7.62 6.25
N LYS A 409 -18.43 8.74 6.03
CA LYS A 409 -18.63 9.35 4.70
C LYS A 409 -18.00 10.72 4.57
N PHE A 410 -17.40 11.03 3.42
CA PHE A 410 -16.93 12.39 3.14
C PHE A 410 -18.08 13.40 3.23
N ALA A 411 -17.81 14.56 3.83
CA ALA A 411 -18.76 15.66 4.00
C ALA A 411 -18.32 16.95 3.28
N ILE A 412 -17.27 16.88 2.47
CA ILE A 412 -16.66 17.99 1.71
C ILE A 412 -16.86 17.85 0.20
#